data_AF-A0AB39QPT7-F1
#
_entry.id   AF-A0AB39QPT7-F1
#
_cell.length_a   1.000
_cell.length_b   1.000
_cell.length_c   1.000
_cell.angle_alpha   90.00
_cell.angle_beta   90.00
_cell.angle_gamma   90.00
#
_symmetry.space_group_name_H-M   'P 1'
#
loop_
_entity.id
_entity.type
_entity.pdbx_description
1 polymer ?
#
loop_
_entity_poly.entity_id
_entity_poly.type
_entity_poly.pdbx_seq_one_letter_code
_entity_poly.pdbx_strand_id
1 'polypeptide(L)'
;MRGPKTVKVAVRHVSGDVGRRRTRAVTWAARDFRLVRPAEGRDRVELECPVCAVSVLAEVSDHARTRRVRNAWAAASVVSLLVSVVALGYALHEGGGVLPGGQSPPVLFPAGVIVAVAGLVMTATAWARGRRHIGVTLLDAPGPRRGHRIVAVRG
;
A
#
# COMPACT_ATOMS: atom_id res chain seq x y z
N MET A 1 -17.64 19.54 20.34
CA MET A 1 -16.38 18.76 20.31
C MET A 1 -16.62 17.51 19.47
N ARG A 2 -15.82 17.24 18.42
CA ARG A 2 -15.96 15.99 17.64
C ARG A 2 -15.40 14.85 18.50
N GLY A 3 -16.21 13.84 18.78
CA GLY A 3 -15.82 12.69 19.60
C GLY A 3 -14.58 11.94 19.08
N PRO A 4 -14.01 11.03 19.89
CA PRO A 4 -12.77 10.33 19.56
C PRO A 4 -12.87 9.60 18.23
N LYS A 5 -11.88 9.81 17.35
CA LYS A 5 -11.84 9.17 16.03
C LYS A 5 -11.47 7.71 16.21
N THR A 6 -12.33 6.80 15.77
CA THR A 6 -12.09 5.36 15.86
C THR A 6 -11.67 4.77 14.52
N VAL A 7 -10.95 3.66 14.54
CA VAL A 7 -10.59 2.86 13.36
C VAL A 7 -10.90 1.39 13.62
N LYS A 8 -11.53 0.72 12.65
CA LYS A 8 -11.78 -0.72 12.70
C LYS A 8 -10.65 -1.46 12.00
N VAL A 9 -10.00 -2.37 12.70
CA VAL A 9 -8.92 -3.22 12.16
C VAL A 9 -9.20 -4.67 12.46
N ALA A 10 -8.73 -5.56 11.60
CA ALA A 10 -8.76 -6.99 11.85
C ALA A 10 -7.34 -7.54 11.92
N VAL A 11 -7.08 -8.38 12.92
CA VAL A 11 -5.83 -9.14 13.02
C VAL A 11 -6.03 -10.46 12.28
N ARG A 12 -5.25 -10.68 11.22
CA ARG A 12 -5.23 -11.92 10.44
C ARG A 12 -4.03 -12.76 10.81
N HIS A 13 -4.26 -14.05 11.04
CA HIS A 13 -3.21 -15.04 11.10
C HIS A 13 -2.85 -15.51 9.68
N VAL A 14 -1.55 -15.67 9.42
CA VAL A 14 -1.01 -16.24 8.18
C VAL A 14 -0.05 -17.34 8.59
N SER A 15 -0.54 -18.57 8.63
CA SER A 15 0.31 -19.74 8.84
C SER A 15 1.19 -19.96 7.61
N GLY A 16 2.50 -20.02 7.83
CA GLY A 16 3.48 -20.31 6.80
C GLY A 16 4.43 -21.38 7.31
N ASP A 17 4.07 -22.65 7.17
CA ASP A 17 4.99 -23.75 7.48
C ASP A 17 6.11 -23.80 6.44
N VAL A 18 7.32 -23.42 6.86
CA VAL A 18 8.56 -23.70 6.14
C VAL A 18 9.01 -25.10 6.55
N GLY A 19 8.26 -26.12 6.11
CA GLY A 19 8.52 -27.48 6.51
C GLY A 19 7.63 -28.48 5.80
N ARG A 20 8.08 -28.94 4.63
CA ARG A 20 7.52 -30.04 3.81
C ARG A 20 6.12 -29.83 3.19
N ARG A 21 6.17 -29.78 1.85
CA ARG A 21 5.12 -30.17 0.88
C ARG A 21 3.81 -29.35 0.84
N ARG A 22 3.84 -28.41 -0.12
CA ARG A 22 2.87 -28.22 -1.22
C ARG A 22 1.40 -27.86 -0.97
N THR A 23 0.95 -27.64 0.25
CA THR A 23 -0.37 -27.05 0.49
C THR A 23 -0.28 -26.00 1.59
N ARG A 24 -0.26 -24.72 1.19
CA ARG A 24 -0.40 -23.59 2.12
C ARG A 24 -1.81 -23.65 2.71
N ALA A 25 -1.98 -24.24 3.89
CA ALA A 25 -3.19 -24.07 4.68
C ALA A 25 -3.17 -22.66 5.29
N VAL A 26 -3.64 -21.67 4.53
CA VAL A 26 -3.85 -20.33 5.07
C VAL A 26 -5.11 -20.37 5.91
N THR A 27 -4.96 -20.52 7.23
CA THR A 27 -6.07 -20.39 8.17
C THR A 27 -6.42 -18.92 8.31
N TRP A 28 -7.44 -18.49 7.56
CA TRP A 28 -7.99 -17.15 7.64
C TRP A 28 -8.92 -17.05 8.86
N ALA A 29 -8.36 -16.82 10.05
CA ALA A 29 -9.15 -16.30 11.16
C ALA A 29 -8.85 -14.82 11.36
N ALA A 30 -9.91 -14.04 11.58
CA ALA A 30 -9.87 -12.62 11.80
C ALA A 30 -10.70 -12.27 13.04
N ARG A 31 -10.15 -11.39 13.90
CA ARG A 31 -10.90 -10.75 14.98
C ARG A 31 -10.89 -9.26 14.74
N ASP A 32 -12.07 -8.66 14.81
CA ASP A 32 -12.28 -7.24 14.59
C ASP A 32 -12.04 -6.47 15.89
N PHE A 33 -11.24 -5.42 15.80
CA PHE A 33 -10.93 -4.50 16.89
C PHE A 33 -11.31 -3.08 16.49
N ARG A 34 -11.97 -2.38 17.41
CA ARG A 34 -12.25 -0.94 17.26
C ARG A 34 -11.27 -0.17 18.12
N LEU A 35 -10.27 0.43 17.47
CA LEU A 35 -9.23 1.19 18.14
C LEU A 35 -9.61 2.66 18.19
N VAL A 36 -9.37 3.29 19.34
CA VAL A 36 -9.44 4.75 19.49
C VAL A 36 -8.11 5.31 19.01
N ARG A 37 -8.15 6.33 18.14
CA ARG A 37 -6.92 7.01 17.72
C ARG A 37 -6.45 7.96 18.83
N PRO A 38 -5.14 8.02 19.10
CA PRO A 38 -4.60 9.02 20.03
C PRO A 38 -4.90 10.43 19.52
N ALA A 39 -4.99 11.38 20.46
CA ALA A 39 -5.19 12.79 20.13
C ALA A 39 -3.99 13.35 19.35
N GLU A 40 -2.78 12.94 19.74
CA GLU A 40 -1.52 13.37 19.13
C GLU A 40 -0.50 12.23 19.12
N GLY A 41 0.28 12.13 18.04
CA GLY A 41 1.40 11.22 17.95
C GLY A 41 1.02 9.78 17.65
N ARG A 42 1.53 8.86 18.47
CA ARG A 42 1.43 7.41 18.25
C ARG A 42 1.18 6.73 19.58
N ASP A 43 0.34 5.71 19.54
CA ASP A 43 0.02 4.89 20.70
C ASP A 43 0.24 3.41 20.39
N ARG A 44 0.68 2.64 21.37
CA ARG A 44 0.93 1.20 21.22
C ARG A 44 -0.23 0.44 21.84
N VAL A 45 -0.83 -0.43 21.05
CA VAL A 45 -1.94 -1.28 21.48
C VAL A 45 -1.56 -2.74 21.27
N GLU A 46 -1.85 -3.55 22.28
CA GLU A 46 -1.67 -4.98 22.23
C GLU A 46 -2.97 -5.61 21.70
N LEU A 47 -2.85 -6.41 20.63
CA LEU A 47 -3.95 -7.10 20.00
C LEU A 47 -3.74 -8.60 20.09
N GLU A 48 -4.78 -9.35 20.42
CA GLU A 48 -4.69 -10.81 20.51
C GLU A 48 -5.01 -11.46 19.16
N CYS A 49 -4.17 -12.38 18.70
CA CYS A 49 -4.47 -13.17 17.52
C CYS A 49 -5.52 -14.26 17.83
N PRO A 50 -6.63 -14.35 17.08
CA PRO A 50 -7.69 -15.33 17.35
C PRO A 50 -7.30 -16.80 17.13
N VAL A 51 -6.19 -17.07 16.45
CA VAL A 51 -5.76 -18.46 16.15
C VAL A 51 -4.78 -18.98 17.19
N CYS A 52 -3.74 -18.21 17.48
CA CYS A 52 -2.64 -18.65 18.33
C CYS A 52 -2.66 -18.06 19.73
N ALA A 53 -3.64 -17.18 20.04
CA ALA A 53 -3.76 -16.45 21.30
C ALA A 53 -2.50 -15.67 21.69
N VAL A 54 -1.62 -15.38 20.72
CA VAL A 54 -0.40 -14.60 20.99
C VAL A 54 -0.71 -13.12 20.83
N SER A 55 -0.13 -12.32 21.71
CA SER A 55 -0.20 -10.88 21.61
C SER A 55 0.65 -10.32 20.49
N VAL A 56 0.05 -9.39 19.78
CA VAL A 56 0.54 -8.77 18.56
C VAL A 56 0.57 -7.27 18.83
N LEU A 57 1.78 -6.69 18.85
CA LEU A 57 1.94 -5.28 19.18
C LEU A 57 1.69 -4.42 17.93
N ALA A 58 0.73 -3.50 18.01
CA ALA A 58 0.40 -2.58 16.95
C ALA A 58 0.63 -1.13 17.38
N GLU A 59 1.09 -0.30 16.46
CA GLU A 59 1.18 1.14 16.62
C GLU A 59 0.03 1.82 15.88
N VAL A 60 -0.74 2.63 16.59
CA VAL A 60 -1.83 3.45 16.06
C VAL A 60 -1.34 4.89 15.97
N SER A 61 -1.30 5.42 14.76
CA SER A 61 -1.00 6.83 14.52
C SER A 61 -2.25 7.70 14.67
N ASP A 62 -2.03 8.94 15.11
CA ASP A 62 -3.05 9.98 15.13
C ASP A 62 -3.67 10.23 13.74
N HIS A 63 -4.79 10.92 13.74
CA HIS A 63 -5.54 11.18 12.50
C HIS A 63 -4.85 12.18 11.56
N ALA A 64 -4.14 13.18 12.11
CA ALA A 64 -3.46 14.21 11.31
C ALA A 64 -2.31 13.59 10.53
N ARG A 65 -1.47 12.77 11.17
CA ARG A 65 -0.39 12.02 10.56
C ARG A 65 -0.90 11.03 9.53
N THR A 66 -1.95 10.27 9.84
CA THR A 66 -2.56 9.36 8.88
C THR A 66 -3.05 10.12 7.64
N ARG A 67 -3.67 11.30 7.80
CA ARG A 67 -4.05 12.16 6.67
C ARG A 67 -2.84 12.68 5.90
N ARG A 68 -1.78 13.15 6.57
CA ARG A 68 -0.55 13.63 5.92
C ARG A 68 0.06 12.55 5.03
N VAL A 69 0.18 11.32 5.52
CA VAL A 69 0.70 10.20 4.73
C VAL A 69 -0.20 9.87 3.54
N ARG A 70 -1.54 9.86 3.73
CA ARG A 70 -2.48 9.68 2.62
C ARG A 70 -2.37 10.77 1.57
N ASN A 71 -2.23 12.03 2.00
CA ASN A 71 -2.05 13.17 1.11
C ASN A 71 -0.71 13.09 0.35
N ALA A 72 0.36 12.65 1.01
CA ALA A 72 1.65 12.43 0.35
C ALA A 72 1.55 11.35 -0.74
N TRP A 73 0.89 10.23 -0.46
CA TRP A 73 0.63 9.20 -1.48
C TRP A 73 -0.27 9.70 -2.62
N ALA A 74 -1.27 10.53 -2.30
CA ALA A 74 -2.12 11.16 -3.31
C ALA A 74 -1.32 12.14 -4.19
N ALA A 75 -0.47 12.98 -3.59
CA ALA A 75 0.41 13.90 -4.31
C ALA A 75 1.39 13.13 -5.22
N ALA A 76 2.04 12.09 -4.70
CA ALA A 76 2.90 11.21 -5.50
C ALA A 76 2.16 10.58 -6.69
N SER A 77 0.92 10.13 -6.46
CA SER A 77 0.06 9.61 -7.54
C SER A 77 -0.23 10.67 -8.60
N VAL A 78 -0.56 11.90 -8.21
CA VAL A 78 -0.86 12.99 -9.15
C VAL A 78 0.38 13.37 -9.97
N VAL A 79 1.53 13.55 -9.31
CA VAL A 79 2.80 13.88 -10.00
C VAL A 79 3.20 12.78 -10.96
N SER A 80 3.12 11.52 -10.53
CA SER A 80 3.44 10.36 -11.39
C SER A 80 2.53 10.30 -12.62
N LEU A 81 1.24 10.61 -12.45
CA LEU A 81 0.29 10.66 -13.56
C LEU A 81 0.64 11.78 -14.55
N LEU A 82 0.94 12.98 -14.06
CA LEU A 82 1.32 14.12 -14.91
C LEU A 82 2.57 13.82 -15.74
N VAL A 83 3.61 13.27 -15.10
CA VAL A 83 4.84 12.85 -15.80
C VAL A 83 4.54 11.80 -16.87
N SER A 84 3.64 10.85 -16.58
CA SER A 84 3.24 9.81 -17.55
C SER A 84 2.53 10.41 -18.77
N VAL A 85 1.62 11.35 -18.55
CA VAL A 85 0.88 12.03 -19.62
C VAL A 85 1.82 12.84 -20.50
N VAL A 86 2.76 13.59 -19.91
CA VAL A 86 3.76 14.36 -20.66
C VAL A 86 4.66 13.44 -21.47
N ALA A 87 5.18 12.37 -20.86
CA ALA A 87 6.04 11.39 -21.55
C ALA A 87 5.32 10.70 -22.70
N LEU A 88 4.04 10.35 -22.52
CA LEU A 88 3.22 9.76 -23.57
C LEU A 88 2.93 10.75 -24.69
N GLY A 89 2.57 11.99 -24.36
CA GLY A 89 2.35 13.05 -25.35
C GLY A 89 3.59 13.30 -26.20
N TYR A 90 4.76 13.32 -25.56
CA TYR A 90 6.04 13.44 -26.25
C TYR A 90 6.35 12.23 -27.14
N ALA A 91 6.15 11.01 -26.64
CA ALA A 91 6.31 9.80 -27.44
C ALA A 91 5.38 9.80 -28.66
N LEU A 92 4.11 10.19 -28.51
CA LEU A 92 3.18 10.27 -29.65
C LEU A 92 3.59 11.33 -30.67
N HIS A 93 4.14 12.46 -30.21
CA HIS A 93 4.65 13.51 -31.09
C HIS A 93 5.84 13.02 -31.92
N GLU A 94 6.84 12.41 -31.28
CA GLU A 94 8.04 11.85 -31.94
C GLU A 94 7.70 10.64 -32.82
N GLY A 95 6.73 9.81 -32.42
CA GLY A 95 6.31 8.62 -33.15
C GLY A 95 5.39 8.89 -34.34
N GLY A 96 4.81 10.09 -34.44
CA GLY A 96 3.94 10.50 -35.55
C GLY A 96 4.67 10.94 -36.82
N GLY A 97 5.99 11.12 -36.75
CA GLY A 97 6.82 11.44 -37.92
C GLY A 97 6.98 10.23 -38.83
N VAL A 98 6.63 10.37 -40.11
CA VAL A 98 6.90 9.33 -41.12
C VAL A 98 8.41 9.26 -41.34
N LEU A 99 9.07 8.27 -40.74
CA LEU A 99 10.49 8.04 -41.00
C LEU A 99 10.68 7.55 -42.44
N PRO A 100 11.70 8.04 -43.17
CA PRO A 100 12.13 7.44 -44.43
C PRO A 100 12.42 5.95 -44.22
N GLY A 101 11.99 5.10 -45.16
CA GLY A 101 12.14 3.65 -45.04
C GLY A 101 13.58 3.23 -44.70
N GLY A 102 13.74 2.49 -43.61
CA GLY A 102 15.04 1.99 -43.12
C GLY A 102 15.61 2.71 -41.89
N GLN A 103 14.98 3.76 -41.39
CA GLN A 103 15.42 4.45 -40.16
C GLN A 103 14.68 3.94 -38.91
N SER A 104 15.44 3.68 -37.85
CA SER A 104 14.89 3.38 -36.51
C SER A 104 14.16 4.59 -35.95
N PRO A 105 13.04 4.43 -35.23
CA PRO A 105 12.41 5.54 -34.54
C PRO A 105 13.41 6.24 -33.61
N PRO A 106 13.29 7.56 -33.40
CA PRO A 106 14.18 8.29 -32.50
C PRO A 106 14.20 7.61 -31.14
N VAL A 107 15.38 7.43 -30.52
CA VAL A 107 15.58 6.71 -29.23
C VAL A 107 14.65 7.23 -28.13
N LEU A 108 14.25 8.48 -28.24
CA LEU A 108 13.32 9.17 -27.34
C LEU A 108 11.88 8.64 -27.40
N PHE A 109 11.45 8.01 -28.51
CA PHE A 109 10.16 7.35 -28.65
C PHE A 109 9.98 6.16 -27.68
N PRO A 110 10.79 5.08 -27.76
CA PRO A 110 10.64 3.95 -26.84
C PRO A 110 10.93 4.35 -25.39
N ALA A 111 11.84 5.29 -25.16
CA ALA A 111 12.09 5.84 -23.82
C ALA A 111 10.84 6.52 -23.24
N GLY A 112 10.15 7.37 -24.01
CA GLY A 112 8.92 8.03 -23.58
C GLY A 112 7.80 7.04 -23.26
N VAL A 113 7.64 5.98 -24.06
CA VAL A 113 6.67 4.90 -23.79
C VAL A 113 7.01 4.15 -22.49
N ILE A 114 8.28 3.79 -22.28
CA ILE A 114 8.72 3.10 -21.05
C ILE A 114 8.46 3.97 -19.83
N VAL A 115 8.79 5.26 -19.89
CA VAL A 115 8.54 6.22 -18.80
C VAL A 115 7.04 6.34 -18.52
N ALA A 116 6.20 6.44 -19.55
CA ALA A 116 4.76 6.52 -19.39
C ALA A 116 4.18 5.26 -18.70
N VAL A 117 4.60 4.06 -19.13
CA VAL A 117 4.16 2.79 -18.53
C VAL A 117 4.61 2.70 -17.07
N ALA A 118 5.89 2.98 -16.80
CA ALA A 118 6.43 2.96 -15.44
C ALA A 118 5.70 3.96 -14.53
N GLY A 119 5.44 5.17 -15.04
CA GLY A 119 4.70 6.20 -14.30
C GLY A 119 3.23 5.82 -14.04
N LEU A 120 2.56 5.10 -14.94
CA LEU A 120 1.22 4.56 -14.69
C LEU A 120 1.23 3.50 -13.58
N VAL A 121 2.21 2.60 -13.57
CA VAL A 121 2.39 1.60 -12.50
C VAL A 121 2.65 2.30 -11.16
N MET A 122 3.53 3.31 -11.13
CA MET A 122 3.80 4.10 -9.94
C MET A 122 2.55 4.84 -9.44
N THR A 123 1.77 5.43 -10.35
CA THR A 123 0.48 6.07 -10.04
C THR A 123 -0.48 5.08 -9.38
N ALA A 124 -0.70 3.91 -10.01
CA ALA A 124 -1.62 2.91 -9.51
C ALA A 124 -1.20 2.37 -8.14
N THR A 125 0.11 2.12 -7.95
CA THR A 125 0.65 1.62 -6.68
C THR A 125 0.59 2.68 -5.58
N ALA A 126 0.92 3.94 -5.87
CA ALA A 126 0.82 5.06 -4.94
C ALA A 126 -0.63 5.28 -4.49
N TRP A 127 -1.57 5.31 -5.45
CA TRP A 127 -3.00 5.41 -5.18
C TRP A 127 -3.51 4.26 -4.32
N ALA A 128 -3.14 3.01 -4.66
CA ALA A 128 -3.52 1.83 -3.90
C ALA A 128 -2.95 1.85 -2.48
N ARG A 129 -1.68 2.26 -2.29
CA ARG A 129 -1.07 2.41 -0.97
C ARG A 129 -1.75 3.52 -0.16
N GLY A 130 -1.99 4.67 -0.75
CA GLY A 130 -2.70 5.78 -0.12
C GLY A 130 -4.10 5.40 0.36
N ARG A 131 -4.86 4.63 -0.44
CA ARG A 131 -6.20 4.15 -0.04
C ARG A 131 -6.16 3.07 1.04
N ARG A 132 -5.09 2.27 1.10
CA ARG A 132 -4.94 1.18 2.09
C ARG A 132 -4.26 1.66 3.39
N HIS A 133 -3.71 2.86 3.43
CA HIS A 133 -3.06 3.40 4.61
C HIS A 133 -4.08 3.79 5.69
N ILE A 134 -4.17 2.95 6.73
CA ILE A 134 -5.04 3.16 7.89
C ILE A 134 -4.33 3.83 9.08
N GLY A 135 -3.01 4.01 9.02
CA GLY A 135 -2.23 4.53 10.14
C GLY A 135 -2.16 3.56 11.33
N VAL A 136 -2.30 2.26 11.07
CA VAL A 136 -2.04 1.19 12.05
C VAL A 136 -0.96 0.30 11.47
N THR A 137 0.15 0.14 12.20
CA THR A 137 1.32 -0.62 11.78
C THR A 137 1.65 -1.69 12.80
N LEU A 138 1.98 -2.88 12.32
CA LEU A 138 2.46 -3.96 13.17
C LEU A 138 3.90 -3.66 13.61
N LEU A 139 4.17 -3.64 14.91
CA LEU A 139 5.51 -3.42 15.46
C LEU A 139 6.27 -4.73 15.66
N ASP A 140 5.63 -5.71 16.30
CA ASP A 140 6.22 -7.03 16.53
C ASP A 140 5.23 -8.13 16.17
N ALA A 141 5.68 -9.05 15.31
CA ALA A 141 5.04 -10.34 15.13
C ALA A 141 5.73 -11.33 16.08
N PRO A 142 4.99 -11.99 16.98
CA PRO A 142 5.59 -12.92 17.92
C PRO A 142 6.11 -14.18 17.18
N GLY A 143 7.43 -14.23 16.99
CA GLY A 143 8.18 -15.40 16.55
C GLY A 143 8.35 -15.58 15.03
N PRO A 144 9.51 -16.11 14.57
CA PRO A 144 9.90 -16.19 13.15
C PRO A 144 9.10 -17.18 12.28
N ARG A 145 8.02 -17.79 12.82
CA ARG A 145 7.27 -18.86 12.14
C ARG A 145 5.76 -18.60 12.01
N ARG A 146 5.26 -17.45 12.47
CA ARG A 146 3.84 -17.11 12.46
C ARG A 146 3.65 -15.72 11.84
N GLY A 147 3.15 -15.66 10.62
CA GLY A 147 2.83 -14.40 9.97
C GLY A 147 1.58 -13.80 10.59
N HIS A 148 1.65 -12.55 11.04
CA HIS A 148 0.48 -11.80 11.49
C HIS A 148 0.32 -10.58 10.61
N ARG A 149 -0.92 -10.25 10.25
CA ARG A 149 -1.21 -9.09 9.41
C ARG A 149 -2.39 -8.31 9.97
N ILE A 150 -2.17 -7.04 10.22
CA ILE A 150 -3.23 -6.09 10.54
C ILE A 150 -3.81 -5.55 9.24
N VAL A 151 -5.11 -5.64 9.06
CA VAL A 151 -5.82 -5.11 7.89
C VAL A 151 -6.94 -4.19 8.29
N ALA A 152 -7.29 -3.26 7.40
CA ALA A 152 -8.50 -2.45 7.55
C ALA A 152 -9.74 -3.34 7.42
N VAL A 153 -10.71 -3.19 8.32
CA VAL A 153 -12.06 -3.72 8.10
C VAL A 153 -12.78 -2.71 7.23
N ARG A 154 -13.22 -3.12 6.04
CA ARG A 154 -14.16 -2.32 5.25
C ARG A 154 -15.52 -2.46 5.90
N GLY A 155 -16.05 -1.36 6.41
CA GLY A 155 -17.45 -1.27 6.84
C GLY A 155 -18.37 -1.08 5.65
#